data_AF-A0AAQ4CQQ1-F1
#
_entry.id   AF-A0AAQ4CQQ1-F1
#
_cell.length_a   1.000
_cell.length_b   1.000
_cell.length_c   1.000
_cell.angle_alpha   90.00
_cell.angle_beta   90.00
_cell.angle_gamma   90.00
#
_symmetry.space_group_name_H-M   'P 1'
#
loop_
_entity.id
_entity.type
_entity.pdbx_description
1 polymer ?
#
loop_
_entity_poly.entity_id
_entity_poly.type
_entity_poly.pdbx_seq_one_letter_code
_entity_poly.pdbx_strand_id
1 'polypeptide(L)'
;MGLTNRETVELTSLLNLTSVEISYKTVERLYSDPDVFVTFYNLLSQIVEGLSIDAAMDSKGYSVVITRHYRSEREESGEEGKGFVYSFFIFDLASNLIVAYGYSLKSEAYERALKVLKDLGVHVESLRADKYYGKSTLKEFPNATVYLIPKSNASIKGGKRWREMILRFMRNPLEYLEEYFKREKAESLISWIKRKTGWVINKVREERIHLTVLARVVIHDLYWSKALD
;
A
#
# COMPACT_ATOMS: atom_id res chain seq x y z
N MET A 1 10.88 7.09 6.17
CA MET A 1 12.18 6.40 6.13
C MET A 1 12.44 5.74 7.49
N GLY A 2 13.33 4.75 7.56
CA GLY A 2 13.68 4.08 8.81
C GLY A 2 14.52 4.94 9.75
N LEU A 3 15.04 6.05 9.24
CA LEU A 3 15.82 7.03 9.97
C LEU A 3 14.96 7.75 11.02
N THR A 4 15.57 8.03 12.16
CA THR A 4 15.09 8.98 13.15
C THR A 4 15.22 10.41 12.64
N ASN A 5 14.53 11.35 13.29
CA ASN A 5 14.67 12.78 12.96
C ASN A 5 16.10 13.30 13.13
N ARG A 6 16.85 12.76 14.11
CA ARG A 6 18.23 13.16 14.37
C ARG A 6 19.17 12.67 13.27
N GLU A 7 19.08 11.38 12.92
CA GLU A 7 19.84 10.82 11.79
C GLU A 7 19.53 11.53 10.48
N THR A 8 18.27 11.96 10.27
CA THR A 8 17.88 12.74 9.08
C THR A 8 18.59 14.10 9.05
N VAL A 9 18.69 14.80 10.19
CA VAL A 9 19.43 16.06 10.29
C VAL A 9 20.91 15.84 10.04
N GLU A 10 21.51 14.84 10.69
CA GLU A 10 22.93 14.51 10.52
C GLU A 10 23.27 14.21 9.07
N LEU A 11 22.45 13.42 8.38
CA LEU A 11 22.62 13.11 6.96
C LEU A 11 22.44 14.34 6.07
N THR A 12 21.46 15.19 6.37
CA THR A 12 21.22 16.42 5.60
C THR A 12 22.41 17.37 5.70
N SER A 13 22.96 17.54 6.90
CA SER A 13 24.16 18.33 7.14
C SER A 13 25.39 17.71 6.50
N LEU A 14 25.59 16.39 6.63
CA LEU A 14 26.72 15.68 6.03
C LEU A 14 26.75 15.82 4.51
N LEU A 15 25.58 15.78 3.88
CA LEU A 15 25.42 15.84 2.43
C LEU A 15 25.22 17.28 1.91
N ASN A 16 25.26 18.30 2.79
CA ASN A 16 25.00 19.70 2.44
C ASN A 16 23.71 19.90 1.60
N LEU A 17 22.64 19.18 1.93
CA LEU A 17 21.40 19.23 1.14
C LEU A 17 20.61 20.52 1.35
N THR A 18 20.92 21.29 2.39
CA THR A 18 20.25 22.54 2.73
C THR A 18 21.26 23.65 2.96
N SER A 19 20.95 24.87 2.51
CA SER A 19 21.73 26.07 2.81
C SER A 19 21.49 26.62 4.23
N VAL A 20 20.50 26.05 4.92
CA VAL A 20 20.11 26.44 6.28
C VAL A 20 20.34 25.28 7.23
N GLU A 21 20.71 25.61 8.47
CA GLU A 21 20.81 24.63 9.54
C GLU A 21 19.40 24.17 9.95
N ILE A 22 19.16 22.86 9.87
CA ILE A 22 17.87 22.28 10.23
C ILE A 22 17.98 21.53 11.56
N SER A 23 16.99 21.73 12.42
CA SER A 23 16.89 20.98 13.69
C SER A 23 16.01 19.75 13.56
N TYR A 24 16.14 18.79 14.48
CA TYR A 24 15.29 17.59 14.48
C TYR A 24 13.79 17.94 14.60
N LYS A 25 13.46 19.04 15.29
CA LYS A 25 12.08 19.56 15.40
C LYS A 25 11.56 20.08 14.07
N THR A 26 12.44 20.63 13.24
CA THR A 26 12.11 21.09 11.89
C THR A 26 11.67 19.89 11.05
N VAL A 27 12.52 18.85 11.02
CA VAL A 27 12.19 17.58 10.34
C VAL A 27 10.88 17.00 10.88
N GLU A 28 10.69 16.99 12.20
CA GLU A 28 9.45 16.50 12.81
C GLU A 28 8.20 17.25 12.37
N ARG A 29 8.28 18.58 12.26
CA ARG A 29 7.16 19.46 11.87
C ARG A 29 6.82 19.30 10.39
N LEU A 30 7.80 19.06 9.52
CA LEU A 30 7.56 18.79 8.09
C LEU A 30 6.64 17.58 7.86
N TYR A 31 6.70 16.56 8.72
CA TYR A 31 5.78 15.42 8.64
C TYR A 31 4.32 15.78 8.98
N SER A 32 4.06 16.98 9.49
CA SER A 32 2.72 17.48 9.82
C SER A 32 2.33 18.68 8.94
N ASP A 33 3.17 19.03 7.97
CA ASP A 33 3.01 20.20 7.12
C ASP A 33 2.11 19.86 5.92
N PRO A 34 0.95 20.53 5.77
CA PRO A 34 0.05 20.30 4.65
C PRO A 34 0.70 20.54 3.28
N ASP A 35 1.63 21.49 3.16
CA ASP A 35 2.25 21.82 1.88
C ASP A 35 3.19 20.70 1.44
N VAL A 36 3.90 20.09 2.41
CA VAL A 36 4.71 18.90 2.16
C VAL A 36 3.80 17.75 1.70
N PHE A 37 2.68 17.53 2.38
CA PHE A 37 1.73 16.51 1.99
C PHE A 37 1.22 16.69 0.55
N VAL A 38 0.75 17.90 0.22
CA VAL A 38 0.25 18.24 -1.12
C VAL A 38 1.33 18.06 -2.17
N THR A 39 2.58 18.44 -1.86
CA THR A 39 3.71 18.24 -2.77
C THR A 39 3.91 16.76 -3.10
N PHE A 40 3.96 15.89 -2.09
CA PHE A 40 4.10 14.45 -2.31
C PHE A 40 2.87 13.85 -3.03
N TYR A 41 1.67 14.32 -2.70
CA TYR A 41 0.45 13.83 -3.34
C TYR A 41 0.38 14.23 -4.82
N ASN A 42 0.77 15.46 -5.15
CA ASN A 42 0.85 15.93 -6.53
C ASN A 42 1.91 15.16 -7.33
N LEU A 43 3.06 14.85 -6.72
CA LEU A 43 4.07 14.00 -7.36
C LEU A 43 3.52 12.61 -7.66
N LEU A 44 2.76 12.00 -6.73
CA LEU A 44 2.07 10.74 -7.00
C LEU A 44 1.07 10.90 -8.16
N SER A 45 0.23 11.93 -8.12
CA SER A 45 -0.77 12.21 -9.17
C SER A 45 -0.11 12.29 -10.54
N GLN A 46 0.98 13.05 -10.67
CA GLN A 46 1.70 13.18 -11.94
C GLN A 46 2.23 11.85 -12.49
N ILE A 47 2.51 10.87 -11.63
CA ILE A 47 3.02 9.56 -12.05
C ILE A 47 1.88 8.62 -12.46
N VAL A 48 0.73 8.66 -11.77
CA VAL A 48 -0.29 7.58 -11.87
C VAL A 48 -1.68 8.04 -12.33
N GLU A 49 -1.95 9.33 -12.41
CA GLU A 49 -3.28 9.86 -12.73
C GLU A 49 -3.79 9.39 -14.10
N GLY A 50 -5.04 8.93 -14.14
CA GLY A 50 -5.70 8.50 -15.38
C GLY A 50 -5.18 7.19 -15.99
N LEU A 51 -4.25 6.47 -15.34
CA LEU A 51 -3.73 5.22 -15.87
C LEU A 51 -4.81 4.13 -15.96
N SER A 52 -4.72 3.28 -16.97
CA SER A 52 -5.46 2.02 -17.08
C SER A 52 -4.52 0.86 -16.78
N ILE A 53 -4.85 0.03 -15.79
CA ILE A 53 -3.90 -0.91 -15.19
C ILE A 53 -4.43 -2.33 -15.02
N ASP A 54 -3.51 -3.29 -15.05
CA ASP A 54 -3.72 -4.63 -14.54
C ASP A 54 -3.20 -4.68 -13.10
N ALA A 55 -4.12 -4.65 -12.14
CA ALA A 55 -3.78 -4.45 -10.74
C ALA A 55 -3.54 -5.77 -10.00
N ALA A 56 -2.71 -5.66 -8.97
CA ALA A 56 -2.76 -6.55 -7.83
C ALA A 56 -2.83 -5.76 -6.51
N MET A 57 -3.42 -6.39 -5.51
CA MET A 57 -3.77 -5.77 -4.24
C MET A 57 -3.26 -6.60 -3.08
N ASP A 58 -2.67 -5.92 -2.10
CA ASP A 58 -2.16 -6.57 -0.89
C ASP A 58 -2.35 -5.69 0.35
N SER A 59 -2.72 -6.37 1.44
CA SER A 59 -2.89 -5.78 2.77
C SER A 59 -1.75 -6.24 3.66
N LYS A 60 -0.98 -5.31 4.20
CA LYS A 60 0.10 -5.62 5.16
C LYS A 60 0.09 -4.62 6.32
N GLY A 61 0.59 -5.03 7.48
CA GLY A 61 0.89 -4.13 8.59
C GLY A 61 2.32 -3.59 8.51
N TYR A 62 2.52 -2.32 8.88
CA TYR A 62 3.78 -1.77 9.38
C TYR A 62 3.73 -1.72 10.92
N SER A 63 4.83 -2.05 11.59
CA SER A 63 4.94 -1.81 13.04
C SER A 63 5.17 -0.32 13.30
N VAL A 64 4.43 0.23 14.26
CA VAL A 64 4.74 1.54 14.86
C VAL A 64 5.72 1.28 16.00
N VAL A 65 6.69 2.17 16.23
CA VAL A 65 7.39 2.15 17.53
C VAL A 65 6.39 2.56 18.61
N ILE A 66 5.71 1.57 19.16
CA ILE A 66 5.44 1.51 20.59
C ILE A 66 6.40 0.43 21.06
N THR A 67 7.34 0.77 21.95
CA THR A 67 8.36 -0.13 22.51
C THR A 67 7.77 -1.46 22.99
N ARG A 68 7.62 -2.48 22.13
CA ARG A 68 7.38 -3.88 22.53
C ARG A 68 7.96 -4.85 21.50
N HIS A 69 8.74 -5.80 22.01
CA HIS A 69 9.41 -6.85 21.25
C HIS A 69 8.41 -7.83 20.64
N TYR A 70 8.67 -8.24 19.40
CA TYR A 70 7.89 -9.17 18.56
C TYR A 70 7.59 -10.55 19.19
N ARG A 71 8.21 -10.88 20.34
CA ARG A 71 8.20 -12.22 20.95
C ARG A 71 7.23 -12.36 22.13
N SER A 72 6.57 -11.28 22.56
CA SER A 72 5.75 -11.27 23.78
C SER A 72 4.22 -11.21 23.54
N GLU A 73 3.76 -11.07 22.29
CA GLU A 73 2.35 -10.77 21.98
C GLU A 73 1.63 -11.92 21.25
N ARG A 74 1.55 -13.09 21.87
CA ARG A 74 0.49 -14.05 21.52
C ARG A 74 -0.42 -14.45 22.67
N GLU A 75 -0.08 -14.14 23.92
CA GLU A 75 -0.79 -14.74 25.06
C GLU A 75 -1.39 -13.79 26.10
N GLU A 76 -1.07 -12.49 26.14
CA GLU A 76 -1.40 -11.69 27.35
C GLU A 76 -2.29 -10.46 27.21
N SER A 77 -2.91 -10.15 26.06
CA SER A 77 -3.91 -9.07 26.07
C SER A 77 -4.92 -9.20 24.95
N GLY A 78 -6.16 -9.52 25.31
CA GLY A 78 -7.34 -9.35 24.47
C GLY A 78 -7.70 -7.88 24.21
N GLU A 79 -6.70 -7.00 24.06
CA GLU A 79 -6.85 -5.62 23.58
C GLU A 79 -6.15 -5.51 22.21
N GLU A 80 -6.93 -5.65 21.13
CA GLU A 80 -6.47 -5.32 19.78
C GLU A 80 -6.10 -3.82 19.70
N GLY A 81 -4.90 -3.49 19.20
CA GLY A 81 -4.69 -2.23 18.49
C GLY A 81 -3.69 -1.19 19.02
N LYS A 82 -2.76 -1.51 19.93
CA LYS A 82 -1.71 -0.56 20.35
C LYS A 82 -0.32 -0.98 19.85
N GLY A 83 -0.08 -0.92 18.54
CA GLY A 83 1.29 -1.14 18.01
C GLY A 83 1.50 -1.20 16.50
N PHE A 84 0.43 -1.26 15.69
CA PHE A 84 0.55 -1.49 14.25
C PHE A 84 -0.24 -0.46 13.43
N VAL A 85 0.35 -0.06 12.30
CA VAL A 85 -0.32 0.69 11.23
C VAL A 85 -0.70 -0.30 10.16
N TYR A 86 -1.99 -0.44 9.93
CA TYR A 86 -2.52 -1.15 8.78
C TYR A 86 -2.22 -0.33 7.54
N SER A 87 -1.68 -0.97 6.52
CA SER A 87 -1.41 -0.35 5.23
C SER A 87 -1.98 -1.20 4.11
N PHE A 88 -2.40 -0.53 3.07
CA PHE A 88 -3.00 -1.15 1.91
C PHE A 88 -2.44 -0.52 0.65
N PHE A 89 -2.11 -1.35 -0.33
CA PHE A 89 -1.51 -0.88 -1.58
C PHE A 89 -2.18 -1.55 -2.77
N ILE A 90 -2.39 -0.75 -3.81
CA ILE A 90 -2.81 -1.18 -5.14
C ILE A 90 -1.68 -0.80 -6.08
N PHE A 91 -1.21 -1.75 -6.87
CA PHE A 91 -0.11 -1.51 -7.80
C PHE A 91 -0.40 -2.13 -9.15
N ASP A 92 0.21 -1.54 -10.17
CA ASP A 92 0.15 -2.02 -11.55
C ASP A 92 1.18 -3.13 -11.78
N LEU A 93 0.75 -4.22 -12.40
CA LEU A 93 1.58 -5.40 -12.65
C LEU A 93 2.63 -5.18 -13.75
N ALA A 94 2.39 -4.25 -14.67
CA ALA A 94 3.28 -3.97 -15.78
C ALA A 94 4.44 -3.06 -15.35
N SER A 95 4.12 -1.89 -14.80
CA SER A 95 5.08 -0.87 -14.40
C SER A 95 5.63 -1.05 -12.99
N ASN A 96 5.02 -1.90 -12.18
CA ASN A 96 5.23 -2.03 -10.74
C ASN A 96 4.90 -0.75 -9.94
N LEU A 97 4.27 0.27 -10.52
CA LEU A 97 3.91 1.51 -9.79
C LEU A 97 2.81 1.27 -8.76
N ILE A 98 2.90 1.93 -7.60
CA ILE A 98 1.82 1.95 -6.60
C ILE A 98 0.82 3.05 -6.98
N VAL A 99 -0.29 2.64 -7.59
CA VAL A 99 -1.31 3.57 -8.08
C VAL A 99 -2.26 4.08 -6.99
N ALA A 100 -2.33 3.38 -5.86
CA ALA A 100 -3.11 3.82 -4.73
C ALA A 100 -2.60 3.22 -3.43
N TYR A 101 -2.83 3.95 -2.34
CA TYR A 101 -2.38 3.54 -1.01
C TYR A 101 -3.39 3.98 0.05
N GLY A 102 -3.39 3.28 1.17
CA GLY A 102 -4.13 3.67 2.35
C GLY A 102 -3.45 3.19 3.61
N TYR A 103 -3.72 3.87 4.72
CA TYR A 103 -3.19 3.52 6.02
C TYR A 103 -4.24 3.80 7.10
N SER A 104 -4.18 3.06 8.20
CA SER A 104 -5.07 3.26 9.36
C SER A 104 -4.44 2.69 10.62
N LEU A 105 -4.78 3.26 11.77
CA LEU A 105 -4.45 2.67 13.08
C LEU A 105 -5.47 1.61 13.53
N LYS A 106 -6.60 1.47 12.81
CA LYS A 106 -7.68 0.53 13.11
C LYS A 106 -7.91 -0.44 11.95
N SER A 107 -8.77 -0.07 11.00
CA SER A 107 -9.19 -0.98 9.93
C SER A 107 -9.82 -0.26 8.74
N GLU A 108 -9.28 0.91 8.37
CA GLU A 108 -9.82 1.75 7.27
C GLU A 108 -8.84 1.93 6.11
N ALA A 109 -7.70 1.21 6.13
CA ALA A 109 -6.65 1.38 5.14
C ALA A 109 -7.13 1.02 3.72
N TYR A 110 -8.04 0.05 3.63
CA TYR A 110 -8.61 -0.40 2.37
C TYR A 110 -9.48 0.67 1.70
N GLU A 111 -10.45 1.20 2.46
CA GLU A 111 -11.38 2.23 2.00
C GLU A 111 -10.65 3.51 1.61
N ARG A 112 -9.61 3.88 2.37
CA ARG A 112 -8.75 5.03 2.06
C ARG A 112 -8.00 4.82 0.74
N ALA A 113 -7.51 3.61 0.46
CA ALA A 113 -6.85 3.32 -0.82
C ALA A 113 -7.83 3.37 -2.00
N LEU A 114 -9.04 2.83 -1.84
CA LEU A 114 -10.07 2.94 -2.88
C LEU A 114 -10.46 4.40 -3.16
N LYS A 115 -10.48 5.25 -2.11
CA LYS A 115 -10.70 6.68 -2.27
C LYS A 115 -9.57 7.32 -3.10
N VAL A 116 -8.31 7.07 -2.75
CA VAL A 116 -7.15 7.57 -3.53
C VAL A 116 -7.21 7.10 -4.98
N LEU A 117 -7.50 5.82 -5.22
CA LEU A 117 -7.61 5.27 -6.57
C LEU A 117 -8.66 6.00 -7.41
N LYS A 118 -9.82 6.29 -6.81
CA LYS A 118 -10.91 7.04 -7.45
C LYS A 118 -10.55 8.51 -7.67
N ASP A 119 -9.94 9.15 -6.67
CA ASP A 119 -9.56 10.56 -6.71
C ASP A 119 -8.51 10.81 -7.82
N LEU A 120 -7.61 9.86 -8.04
CA LEU A 120 -6.59 9.91 -9.11
C LEU A 120 -7.11 9.42 -10.48
N GLY A 121 -8.39 9.06 -10.59
CA GLY A 121 -8.99 8.62 -11.86
C GLY A 121 -8.38 7.35 -12.46
N VAL A 122 -7.78 6.48 -11.64
CA VAL A 122 -7.12 5.26 -12.13
C VAL A 122 -8.18 4.21 -12.49
N HIS A 123 -8.07 3.67 -13.70
CA HIS A 123 -8.95 2.63 -14.24
C HIS A 123 -8.33 1.24 -14.04
N VAL A 124 -9.05 0.34 -13.36
CA VAL A 124 -8.59 -1.03 -13.14
C VAL A 124 -9.26 -1.98 -14.13
N GLU A 125 -8.48 -2.48 -15.08
CA GLU A 125 -8.92 -3.41 -16.13
C GLU A 125 -9.03 -4.84 -15.61
N SER A 126 -8.08 -5.24 -14.77
CA SER A 126 -8.13 -6.52 -14.08
C SER A 126 -7.49 -6.45 -12.70
N LEU A 127 -7.88 -7.35 -11.79
CA LEU A 127 -7.48 -7.28 -10.39
C LEU A 127 -7.19 -8.67 -9.81
N ARG A 128 -6.04 -8.84 -9.16
CA ARG A 128 -5.71 -10.03 -8.35
C ARG A 128 -5.62 -9.63 -6.88
N ALA A 129 -6.30 -10.37 -6.01
CA ALA A 129 -6.22 -10.14 -4.57
C ALA A 129 -6.25 -11.47 -3.81
N ASP A 130 -5.77 -11.47 -2.56
CA ASP A 130 -5.69 -12.68 -1.73
C ASP A 130 -7.07 -13.33 -1.47
N LYS A 131 -7.08 -14.60 -1.06
CA LYS A 131 -8.29 -15.40 -0.74
C LYS A 131 -9.17 -14.81 0.37
N TYR A 132 -8.68 -13.82 1.10
CA TYR A 132 -9.46 -13.13 2.13
C TYR A 132 -10.50 -12.18 1.52
N TYR A 133 -10.27 -11.72 0.29
CA TYR A 133 -11.21 -10.95 -0.50
C TYR A 133 -12.33 -11.84 -1.05
N GLY A 134 -13.50 -11.25 -1.28
CA GLY A 134 -14.71 -12.01 -1.56
C GLY A 134 -15.65 -11.29 -2.51
N LYS A 135 -16.96 -11.60 -2.38
CA LYS A 135 -17.99 -11.07 -3.27
C LYS A 135 -18.10 -9.54 -3.26
N SER A 136 -17.70 -8.87 -2.19
CA SER A 136 -17.70 -7.40 -2.08
C SER A 136 -16.72 -6.75 -3.07
N THR A 137 -15.55 -7.37 -3.29
CA THR A 137 -14.53 -6.85 -4.22
C THR A 137 -15.05 -6.73 -5.65
N LEU A 138 -15.92 -7.65 -6.08
CA LEU A 138 -16.59 -7.53 -7.38
C LEU A 138 -17.50 -6.30 -7.46
N LYS A 139 -18.09 -5.85 -6.35
CA LYS A 139 -18.92 -4.62 -6.35
C LYS A 139 -18.07 -3.36 -6.43
N GLU A 140 -16.92 -3.35 -5.76
CA GLU A 140 -15.98 -2.23 -5.75
C GLU A 140 -15.29 -2.04 -7.11
N PHE A 141 -15.09 -3.15 -7.85
CA PHE A 141 -14.53 -3.14 -9.18
C PHE A 141 -15.56 -3.68 -10.21
N PRO A 142 -16.60 -2.89 -10.54
CA PRO A 142 -17.71 -3.33 -11.38
C PRO A 142 -17.30 -3.70 -12.82
N ASN A 143 -16.25 -3.05 -13.33
CA ASN A 143 -15.81 -3.21 -14.72
C ASN A 143 -14.56 -4.10 -14.85
N ALA A 144 -13.81 -4.32 -13.77
CA ALA A 144 -12.55 -5.06 -13.82
C ALA A 144 -12.75 -6.58 -13.96
N THR A 145 -11.83 -7.25 -14.63
CA THR A 145 -11.71 -8.71 -14.55
C THR A 145 -11.00 -9.11 -13.26
N VAL A 146 -11.78 -9.60 -12.28
CA VAL A 146 -11.26 -9.98 -10.96
C VAL A 146 -10.86 -11.47 -10.90
N TYR A 147 -9.70 -11.74 -10.31
CA TYR A 147 -9.15 -13.06 -10.01
C TYR A 147 -9.02 -13.24 -8.50
N LEU A 148 -9.85 -14.12 -7.94
CA LEU A 148 -9.80 -14.55 -6.53
C LEU A 148 -9.77 -16.08 -6.46
N ILE A 149 -9.07 -16.63 -5.46
CA ILE A 149 -9.24 -18.03 -5.09
C ILE A 149 -10.47 -18.15 -4.17
N PRO A 150 -11.49 -18.93 -4.55
CA PRO A 150 -12.65 -19.17 -3.70
C PRO A 150 -12.24 -19.91 -2.42
N LYS A 151 -12.80 -19.51 -1.27
CA LYS A 151 -12.63 -20.24 -0.01
C LYS A 151 -13.20 -21.66 -0.14
N SER A 152 -12.71 -22.60 0.68
CA SER A 152 -13.19 -23.99 0.68
C SER A 152 -14.70 -24.12 0.93
N ASN A 153 -15.29 -23.17 1.65
CA ASN A 153 -16.73 -23.09 1.91
C ASN A 153 -17.50 -22.14 0.97
N ALA A 154 -16.86 -21.67 -0.10
CA ALA A 154 -17.46 -20.72 -1.02
C ALA A 154 -18.56 -21.40 -1.85
N SER A 155 -19.77 -20.84 -1.78
CA SER A 155 -20.88 -21.31 -2.63
C SER A 155 -20.81 -20.71 -4.02
N ILE A 156 -21.11 -21.52 -5.03
CA ILE A 156 -21.41 -21.07 -6.40
C ILE A 156 -22.62 -20.11 -6.39
N LYS A 157 -23.54 -20.25 -5.42
CA LYS A 157 -24.67 -19.35 -5.23
C LYS A 157 -24.14 -17.93 -4.93
N GLY A 158 -24.38 -17.01 -5.86
CA GLY A 158 -23.98 -15.61 -5.82
C GLY A 158 -24.52 -14.83 -7.02
N GLY A 159 -24.16 -13.56 -7.15
CA GLY A 159 -24.50 -12.73 -8.30
C GLY A 159 -23.82 -13.21 -9.59
N LYS A 160 -24.27 -12.70 -10.75
CA LYS A 160 -23.80 -13.10 -12.09
C LYS A 160 -22.27 -13.11 -12.20
N ARG A 161 -21.61 -12.00 -11.83
CA ARG A 161 -20.13 -11.86 -11.90
C ARG A 161 -19.38 -12.83 -11.00
N TRP A 162 -19.92 -13.16 -9.81
CA TRP A 162 -19.32 -14.18 -8.95
C TRP A 162 -19.36 -15.54 -9.63
N ARG A 163 -20.50 -15.92 -10.22
CA ARG A 163 -20.63 -17.19 -10.96
C ARG A 163 -19.69 -17.23 -12.15
N GLU A 164 -19.58 -16.14 -12.91
CA GLU A 164 -18.67 -16.03 -14.05
C GLU A 164 -17.21 -16.20 -13.63
N MET A 165 -16.78 -15.56 -12.54
CA MET A 165 -15.45 -15.74 -11.98
C MET A 165 -15.18 -17.20 -11.60
N ILE A 166 -16.09 -17.86 -10.89
CA ILE A 166 -15.98 -19.28 -10.53
C ILE A 166 -15.92 -20.17 -11.77
N LEU A 167 -16.73 -19.89 -12.79
CA LEU A 167 -16.72 -20.63 -14.05
C LEU A 167 -15.40 -20.47 -14.81
N ARG A 168 -14.78 -19.28 -14.82
CA ARG A 168 -13.44 -19.08 -15.38
C ARG A 168 -12.41 -19.99 -14.69
N PHE A 169 -12.43 -20.01 -13.36
CA PHE A 169 -11.56 -20.89 -12.58
C PHE A 169 -11.79 -22.38 -12.87
N MET A 170 -13.06 -22.81 -12.97
CA MET A 170 -13.38 -24.22 -13.22
C MET A 170 -13.07 -24.68 -14.65
N ARG A 171 -13.26 -23.81 -15.65
CA ARG A 171 -13.10 -24.15 -17.07
C ARG A 171 -11.63 -24.25 -17.48
N ASN A 172 -10.80 -23.32 -17.03
CA ASN A 172 -9.35 -23.35 -17.27
C ASN A 172 -8.58 -23.02 -15.98
N PRO A 173 -8.44 -24.00 -15.07
CA PRO A 173 -7.84 -23.75 -13.77
C PRO A 173 -6.37 -23.35 -13.86
N LEU A 174 -5.60 -23.87 -14.82
CA LEU A 174 -4.18 -23.55 -14.95
C LEU A 174 -3.96 -22.11 -15.39
N GLU A 175 -4.63 -21.66 -16.45
CA GLU A 175 -4.57 -20.27 -16.93
C GLU A 175 -5.09 -19.29 -15.85
N TYR A 176 -6.17 -19.65 -15.16
CA TYR A 176 -6.67 -18.82 -14.07
C TYR A 176 -5.67 -18.69 -12.92
N LEU A 177 -5.02 -19.79 -12.55
CA LEU A 177 -3.99 -19.78 -11.50
C LEU A 177 -2.77 -18.99 -11.93
N GLU A 178 -2.32 -19.12 -13.18
CA GLU A 178 -1.24 -18.30 -13.75
C GLU A 178 -1.55 -16.80 -13.61
N GLU A 179 -2.77 -16.39 -13.97
CA GLU A 179 -3.21 -15.00 -13.78
C GLU A 179 -3.30 -14.59 -12.31
N TYR A 180 -3.80 -15.47 -11.44
CA TYR A 180 -3.91 -15.20 -10.01
C TYR A 180 -2.53 -15.04 -9.33
N PHE A 181 -1.56 -15.88 -9.67
CA PHE A 181 -0.23 -15.88 -9.06
C PHE A 181 0.61 -14.66 -9.42
N LYS A 182 0.25 -13.88 -10.44
CA LYS A 182 0.84 -12.55 -10.69
C LYS A 182 0.76 -11.62 -9.47
N ARG A 183 -0.17 -11.86 -8.54
CA ARG A 183 -0.26 -11.14 -7.25
C ARG A 183 1.01 -11.25 -6.39
N GLU A 184 1.85 -12.27 -6.58
CA GLU A 184 3.09 -12.44 -5.80
C GLU A 184 4.06 -11.26 -5.99
N LYS A 185 3.93 -10.54 -7.11
CA LYS A 185 4.62 -9.25 -7.31
C LYS A 185 4.32 -8.26 -6.17
N ALA A 186 3.11 -8.26 -5.60
CA ALA A 186 2.73 -7.42 -4.47
C ALA A 186 3.66 -7.59 -3.28
N GLU A 187 3.88 -8.86 -2.92
CA GLU A 187 4.65 -9.22 -1.75
C GLU A 187 6.12 -8.86 -1.93
N SER A 188 6.61 -9.03 -3.16
CA SER A 188 7.96 -8.64 -3.57
C SER A 188 8.16 -7.12 -3.52
N LEU A 189 7.20 -6.33 -3.99
CA LEU A 189 7.24 -4.86 -3.94
C LEU A 189 7.19 -4.34 -2.50
N ILE A 190 6.30 -4.88 -1.67
CA ILE A 190 6.22 -4.47 -0.27
C ILE A 190 7.50 -4.87 0.49
N SER A 191 8.06 -6.05 0.20
CA SER A 191 9.35 -6.48 0.74
C SER A 191 10.48 -5.53 0.32
N TRP A 192 10.49 -5.08 -0.94
CA TRP A 192 11.44 -4.08 -1.43
C TRP A 192 11.30 -2.75 -0.67
N ILE A 193 10.08 -2.22 -0.51
CA ILE A 193 9.82 -0.96 0.22
C ILE A 193 10.31 -1.07 1.66
N LYS A 194 10.02 -2.17 2.34
CA LYS A 194 10.45 -2.41 3.73
C LYS A 194 11.98 -2.47 3.85
N ARG A 195 12.66 -3.11 2.90
CA ARG A 195 14.14 -3.17 2.86
C ARG A 195 14.77 -1.80 2.60
N LYS A 196 14.19 -1.00 1.69
CA LYS A 196 14.74 0.32 1.31
C LYS A 196 14.41 1.44 2.28
N THR A 197 13.20 1.42 2.86
CA THR A 197 12.66 2.56 3.63
C THR A 197 12.45 2.24 5.11
N GLY A 198 12.90 1.06 5.55
CA GLY A 198 12.78 0.56 6.92
C GLY A 198 11.44 -0.11 7.21
N TRP A 199 11.46 -1.06 8.15
CA TRP A 199 10.28 -1.78 8.63
C TRP A 199 9.41 -0.98 9.59
N VAL A 200 10.03 -0.01 10.24
CA VAL A 200 9.48 0.69 11.40
C VAL A 200 9.03 2.09 10.99
N ILE A 201 7.89 2.53 11.52
CA ILE A 201 7.47 3.93 11.46
C ILE A 201 7.72 4.55 12.84
N ASN A 202 8.71 5.44 12.93
CA ASN A 202 9.11 6.14 14.16
C ASN A 202 8.18 7.32 14.50
N LYS A 203 6.92 7.28 14.05
CA LYS A 203 5.93 8.36 14.17
C LYS A 203 4.67 7.83 14.83
N VAL A 204 4.13 8.59 15.78
CA VAL A 204 2.95 8.19 16.56
C VAL A 204 1.68 8.95 16.12
N ARG A 205 1.82 10.22 15.72
CA ARG A 205 0.68 11.03 15.27
C ARG A 205 0.21 10.58 13.88
N GLU A 206 -1.10 10.46 13.69
CA GLU A 206 -1.72 9.87 12.50
C GLU A 206 -1.32 10.58 11.21
N GLU A 207 -1.29 11.92 11.19
CA GLU A 207 -0.92 12.70 10.01
C GLU A 207 0.55 12.48 9.61
N ARG A 208 1.43 12.26 10.60
CA ARG A 208 2.86 11.99 10.36
C ARG A 208 3.08 10.59 9.83
N ILE A 209 2.26 9.64 10.28
CA ILE A 209 2.22 8.29 9.75
C ILE A 209 1.74 8.35 8.29
N HIS A 210 0.70 9.13 7.99
CA HIS A 210 0.19 9.33 6.62
C HIS A 210 1.29 9.75 5.68
N LEU A 211 1.95 10.86 6.01
CA LEU A 211 2.97 11.44 5.15
C LEU A 211 4.18 10.51 5.05
N THR A 212 4.48 9.72 6.10
CA THR A 212 5.51 8.68 6.01
C THR A 212 5.14 7.59 5.00
N VAL A 213 3.88 7.12 4.99
CA VAL A 213 3.42 6.10 4.03
C VAL A 213 3.41 6.67 2.61
N LEU A 214 2.87 7.87 2.41
CA LEU A 214 2.87 8.55 1.12
C LEU A 214 4.29 8.79 0.59
N ALA A 215 5.21 9.27 1.43
CA ALA A 215 6.60 9.47 1.02
C ALA A 215 7.27 8.15 0.62
N ARG A 216 6.94 7.02 1.27
CA ARG A 216 7.45 5.69 0.87
C ARG A 216 6.93 5.28 -0.51
N VAL A 217 5.65 5.53 -0.78
CA VAL A 217 5.01 5.27 -2.09
C VAL A 217 5.69 6.11 -3.17
N VAL A 218 5.83 7.42 -2.96
CA VAL A 218 6.46 8.32 -3.95
C VAL A 218 7.92 7.97 -4.19
N ILE A 219 8.71 7.65 -3.15
CA ILE A 219 10.11 7.21 -3.34
C ILE A 219 10.18 5.93 -4.19
N HIS A 220 9.27 5.00 -3.94
CA HIS A 220 9.18 3.77 -4.71
C HIS A 220 8.83 4.06 -6.17
N ASP A 221 7.80 4.86 -6.43
CA ASP A 221 7.34 5.13 -7.79
C ASP A 221 8.31 6.01 -8.57
N LEU A 222 9.03 6.92 -7.93
CA LEU A 222 10.14 7.65 -8.54
C LEU A 222 11.31 6.74 -8.91
N TYR A 223 11.53 5.64 -8.20
CA TYR A 223 12.55 4.67 -8.55
C TYR A 223 12.13 3.82 -9.77
N TRP A 224 10.87 3.40 -9.81
CA TRP A 224 10.35 2.57 -10.90
C TRP A 224 10.05 3.34 -12.18
N SER A 225 9.53 4.57 -12.09
CA SER A 225 9.31 5.43 -13.25
C SER A 225 10.60 5.69 -14.04
N LYS A 226 11.72 5.92 -13.35
CA LYS A 226 13.05 6.05 -13.99
C LYS A 226 13.57 4.77 -14.65
N ALA A 227 12.98 3.62 -14.35
CA ALA A 227 13.32 2.34 -14.98
C ALA A 227 12.45 2.05 -16.21
N LEU A 228 11.51 2.95 -16.55
CA LEU A 228 10.67 2.89 -17.74
C LEU A 228 11.24 3.74 -18.90
N ASP A 229 12.24 4.58 -18.62
CA ASP A 229 13.07 5.31 -19.60
C ASP A 229 14.30 4.47 -20.01
#